data_AF-A0A8R1II92-F1
#
_entry.id   AF-A0A8R1II92-F1
#
_cell.length_a   1.000
_cell.length_b   1.000
_cell.length_c   1.000
_cell.angle_alpha   90.00
_cell.angle_beta   90.00
_cell.angle_gamma   90.00
#
_symmetry.space_group_name_H-M   'P 1'
#
loop_
_entity.id
_entity.type
_entity.pdbx_description
1 polymer ?
#
loop_
_entity_poly.entity_id
_entity_poly.type
_entity_poly.pdbx_seq_one_letter_code
_entity_poly.pdbx_strand_id
1 'polypeptide(L)' 'MTQLGFSTLQMSRRITQNVWGLLARAVYRHGKQFQTVGELKDAVTEEWDKLQSSYLEGLTQSMSNRLCQVMQKFGGPTSY' A
#
# COMPACT_ATOMS: atom_id res chain seq x y z
N MET A 1 4.22 -3.80 24.39
CA MET A 1 3.05 -4.03 23.49
C MET A 1 2.69 -2.83 22.61
N THR A 2 3.04 -1.59 22.98
CA THR A 2 2.64 -0.34 22.27
C THR A 2 3.44 -0.04 20.99
N GLN A 3 4.75 -0.34 20.95
CA GLN A 3 5.62 -0.11 19.78
C GLN A 3 5.21 -0.94 18.54
N LEU A 4 4.81 -2.20 18.76
CA LEU A 4 4.36 -3.08 17.67
C LEU A 4 3.04 -2.58 17.06
N GLY A 5 2.07 -2.19 17.90
CA GLY A 5 0.78 -1.67 17.42
C GLY A 5 0.91 -0.37 16.62
N PHE A 6 1.78 0.55 17.08
CA PHE A 6 2.07 1.78 16.35
C PHE A 6 2.75 1.52 14.99
N SER A 7 3.68 0.58 14.95
CA SER A 7 4.40 0.21 13.71
C SER A 7 3.46 -0.43 12.68
N THR A 8 2.56 -1.33 13.12
CA THR A 8 1.59 -2.00 12.23
C THR A 8 0.58 -1.01 11.62
N LEU A 9 0.10 -0.04 12.41
CA LEU A 9 -0.83 0.99 11.92
C LEU A 9 -0.18 1.93 10.89
N GLN A 10 1.06 2.36 11.14
CA GLN A 10 1.82 3.17 10.18
C GLN A 10 2.12 2.39 8.89
N MET A 11 2.41 1.10 9.01
CA MET A 11 2.69 0.22 7.88
C MET A 11 1.46 0.02 6.96
N SER A 12 0.30 -0.28 7.55
CA SER A 12 -0.97 -0.40 6.82
C SER A 12 -1.32 0.89 6.07
N ARG A 13 -1.19 2.04 6.75
CA ARG A 13 -1.42 3.35 6.15
C ARG A 13 -0.52 3.62 4.92
N ARG A 14 0.76 3.26 4.98
CA ARG A 14 1.70 3.46 3.87
C ARG A 14 1.34 2.63 2.64
N ILE A 15 0.75 1.46 2.82
CA ILE A 15 0.37 0.59 1.69
C ILE A 15 -0.86 1.12 1.00
N THR A 16 -1.88 1.50 1.77
CA THR A 16 -3.06 2.19 1.23
C THR A 16 -2.63 3.43 0.44
N GLN A 17 -1.72 4.25 0.99
CA GLN A 17 -1.19 5.42 0.28
C GLN A 17 -0.44 5.07 -1.02
N ASN A 18 0.38 4.01 -1.02
CA ASN A 18 1.10 3.59 -2.22
C ASN A 18 0.17 3.08 -3.33
N VAL A 19 -0.87 2.32 -2.96
CA VAL A 19 -1.88 1.81 -3.90
C VAL A 19 -2.67 2.98 -4.50
N TRP A 20 -3.18 3.89 -3.66
CA TRP A 20 -3.88 5.08 -4.16
C TRP A 20 -3.00 5.98 -5.02
N GLY A 21 -1.72 6.12 -4.69
CA GLY A 21 -0.77 6.87 -5.50
C GLY A 21 -0.50 6.22 -6.86
N LEU A 22 -0.45 4.89 -6.93
CA LEU A 22 -0.32 4.16 -8.19
C LEU A 22 -1.58 4.30 -9.05
N LEU A 23 -2.75 4.12 -8.43
CA LEU A 23 -4.05 4.23 -9.10
C LEU A 23 -4.26 5.65 -9.65
N ALA A 24 -3.95 6.68 -8.87
CA ALA A 24 -4.02 8.07 -9.34
C ALA A 24 -3.11 8.33 -10.54
N ARG A 25 -1.88 7.80 -10.55
CA ARG A 25 -0.98 7.94 -11.70
C ARG A 25 -1.51 7.24 -12.96
N ALA A 26 -2.19 6.11 -12.80
CA ALA A 26 -2.77 5.36 -13.90
C ALA A 26 -4.03 6.06 -14.47
N VAL A 27 -4.93 6.48 -13.58
CA VAL A 27 -6.20 7.15 -13.94
C VAL A 27 -5.97 8.49 -14.65
N TYR A 28 -5.00 9.28 -14.18
CA TYR A 28 -4.65 10.59 -14.75
C TYR A 28 -3.51 10.52 -15.78
N ARG A 29 -3.16 9.32 -16.26
CA ARG A 29 -2.08 9.14 -17.24
C ARG A 29 -2.35 9.98 -18.49
N HIS A 30 -1.29 10.53 -19.09
CA HIS A 30 -1.35 11.40 -20.27
C HIS A 30 -2.18 12.69 -20.08
N GLY A 31 -2.36 13.14 -18.83
CA GLY A 31 -3.13 14.35 -18.56
C GLY A 31 -4.63 14.19 -18.76
N LYS A 32 -5.14 12.95 -18.71
CA LYS A 32 -6.57 12.64 -18.82
C LYS A 32 -7.32 13.40 -17.72
N GLN A 33 -8.35 14.13 -18.10
CA GLN A 33 -9.25 14.83 -17.17
C GLN A 33 -10.67 14.31 -17.35
N PHE A 34 -11.47 14.41 -16.31
CA PHE A 34 -12.84 13.91 -16.27
C PHE A 34 -13.78 15.08 -16.00
N GLN A 35 -14.88 15.14 -16.74
CA GLN A 35 -15.87 16.22 -16.60
C GLN A 35 -16.94 15.86 -15.56
N THR A 36 -17.12 14.56 -15.30
CA THR A 36 -18.10 14.07 -14.32
C THR A 36 -17.48 13.10 -13.32
N VAL A 37 -18.10 13.02 -12.14
CA VAL A 37 -17.74 12.02 -11.12
C VAL A 37 -18.01 10.60 -11.64
N GLY A 38 -18.96 10.41 -12.56
CA GLY A 38 -19.24 9.11 -13.19
C GLY A 38 -18.06 8.62 -14.01
N GLU A 39 -17.55 9.45 -14.92
CA GLU A 39 -16.38 9.11 -15.75
C GLU A 39 -15.13 8.81 -14.90
N LEU A 40 -14.92 9.58 -13.82
CA LEU A 40 -13.82 9.32 -12.90
C LEU A 40 -13.98 7.96 -12.19
N LYS A 41 -15.20 7.62 -11.74
CA LYS A 41 -15.47 6.33 -11.11
C LYS A 41 -15.20 5.18 -12.06
N ASP A 42 -15.67 5.30 -13.31
CA ASP A 42 -15.48 4.25 -14.32
C ASP A 42 -13.99 4.05 -14.62
N ALA A 43 -13.22 5.14 -14.79
CA ALA A 43 -11.78 5.06 -15.02
C ALA A 43 -11.01 4.50 -13.81
N VAL A 44 -11.42 4.84 -12.59
CA VAL A 44 -10.84 4.28 -11.37
C VAL A 44 -11.09 2.77 -11.29
N THR A 45 -12.30 2.32 -11.57
CA THR A 45 -12.64 0.89 -11.61
C THR A 45 -11.87 0.16 -12.70
N GLU A 46 -11.77 0.73 -13.90
CA GLU A 46 -11.02 0.14 -15.02
C GLU A 46 -9.53 -0.03 -14.70
N GLU A 47 -8.88 1.00 -14.13
CA GLU A 47 -7.47 0.92 -13.72
C GLU A 47 -7.26 0.04 -12.49
N TRP A 48 -8.28 -0.08 -11.62
CA TRP A 48 -8.27 -1.01 -10.49
C TRP A 48 -8.32 -2.47 -10.97
N ASP A 49 -9.16 -2.78 -11.95
CA ASP A 49 -9.28 -4.13 -12.51
C ASP A 49 -8.03 -4.56 -13.29
N LYS A 50 -7.31 -3.60 -13.89
CA LYS A 50 -5.98 -3.83 -14.49
C LYS A 50 -4.89 -4.10 -13.46
N LEU A 51 -5.09 -3.70 -12.21
CA LEU A 51 -4.13 -3.87 -11.13
C LEU A 51 -4.10 -5.34 -10.73
N GLN A 52 -3.03 -6.05 -11.11
CA GLN A 52 -2.93 -7.48 -10.85
C GLN A 52 -3.01 -7.77 -9.35
N SER A 53 -3.81 -8.79 -8.97
CA SER A 53 -3.93 -9.25 -7.59
C SER A 53 -2.56 -9.63 -6.98
N SER A 54 -1.63 -10.13 -7.81
CA SER A 54 -0.24 -10.43 -7.43
C SER A 54 0.53 -9.20 -6.91
N TYR A 55 0.22 -8.00 -7.39
CA TYR A 55 0.83 -6.76 -6.89
C TYR A 55 0.32 -6.41 -5.48
N LEU A 56 -0.98 -6.59 -5.22
CA LEU A 56 -1.58 -6.41 -3.90
C LEU A 56 -1.06 -7.46 -2.90
N GLU A 57 -0.91 -8.71 -3.36
CA GLU A 57 -0.29 -9.78 -2.58
C GLU A 57 1.17 -9.46 -2.25
N GLY A 58 1.96 -8.96 -3.22
CA GLY A 58 3.34 -8.55 -2.99
C GLY A 58 3.48 -7.43 -1.96
N LEU A 59 2.55 -6.47 -1.94
CA LEU A 59 2.50 -5.43 -0.91
C LEU A 59 2.19 -6.01 0.48
N THR A 60 1.23 -6.92 0.54
CA THR A 60 0.85 -7.61 1.79
C THR A 60 2.00 -8.48 2.29
N GLN A 61 2.69 -9.20 1.42
CA GLN A 61 3.86 -9.99 1.77
C GLN A 61 5.02 -9.10 2.24
N SER A 62 5.22 -7.94 1.61
CA SER A 62 6.18 -6.94 2.11
C SER A 62 5.80 -6.43 3.50
N MET A 63 4.52 -6.41 3.89
CA MET A 63 4.14 -6.10 5.28
C MET A 63 4.66 -7.13 6.24
N SER A 64 4.27 -8.38 5.99
CA SER A 64 4.60 -9.54 6.80
C SER A 64 6.12 -9.64 6.97
N ASN A 65 6.87 -9.46 5.89
CA ASN A 65 8.34 -9.51 5.93
C ASN A 65 8.94 -8.42 6.83
N ARG A 66 8.46 -7.17 6.78
CA ARG A 66 9.00 -6.12 7.66
C ARG A 66 8.55 -6.29 9.11
N LEU A 67 7.32 -6.76 9.35
CA LEU A 67 6.87 -7.10 10.70
C LEU A 67 7.75 -8.20 11.30
N CYS A 68 8.06 -9.25 10.53
CA CYS A 68 9.01 -10.29 10.93
C CYS A 68 10.41 -9.70 11.21
N GLN A 69 10.93 -8.79 10.38
CA GLN A 69 12.23 -8.14 10.63
C GLN A 69 12.23 -7.31 11.92
N VAL A 70 11.15 -6.58 12.20
CA VAL A 70 10.99 -5.82 13.44
C VAL A 70 10.98 -6.79 14.63
N MET A 71 10.18 -7.86 14.58
CA MET A 71 10.12 -8.87 15.64
C MET A 71 11.49 -9.55 15.88
N GLN A 72 12.22 -9.89 14.83
CA GLN A 72 13.56 -10.49 14.93
C GLN A 72 14.58 -9.54 15.57
N LYS A 73 14.51 -8.23 15.26
CA LYS A 73 15.39 -7.22 15.86
C LYS A 73 15.10 -6.95 17.34
N PHE A 74 13.89 -7.24 17.83
CA PHE A 74 13.53 -7.10 19.24
C PHE A 74 13.83 -8.36 20.09
N GLY A 75 14.42 -9.42 19.51
CA GLY A 75 14.72 -10.68 20.21
C GLY A 75 16.21 -10.98 20.43
N GLY A 76 17.13 -10.09 20.07
CA GLY A 76 18.57 -10.28 20.26
C GLY A 76 19.09 -9.50 21.49
N PRO A 77 20.02 -10.05 22.29
CA PRO A 77 20.65 -9.29 23.36
C PRO A 77 21.40 -8.10 22.75
N THR A 78 21.00 -6.89 23.11
CA THR A 78 21.84 -5.72 22.93
C THR A 78 22.96 -5.82 23.96
N SER A 79 24.16 -6.24 23.54
CA SER A 79 25.37 -6.05 24.32
C SER A 79 25.62 -4.53 24.41
N TYR A 80 25.30 -3.97 25.57
CA TYR A 80 25.99 -2.78 26.07
C TYR A 80 27.27 -3.21 26.76
#